data_AF-A0AA85IP42-F1
#
_entry.id   AF-A0AA85IP42-F1
#
_cell.length_a   1.000
_cell.length_b   1.000
_cell.length_c   1.000
_cell.angle_alpha   90.00
_cell.angle_beta   90.00
_cell.angle_gamma   90.00
#
_symmetry.space_group_name_H-M   'P 1'
#
loop_
_entity.id
_entity.type
_entity.pdbx_description
1 polymer ?
#
loop_
_entity_poly.entity_id
_entity_poly.type
_entity_poly.pdbx_seq_one_letter_code
_entity_poly.pdbx_strand_id
1 'polypeptide(L)'
;MLNDSVNLFIETNTDCNATGSATWDCAGHHVTFSMYGPEEAKITDELTHRATVDVTVTPRAGLRTSKEAELEVYLNSLIERLIDVKDFPRCKFIGRLYIVSGQTNDCRTVAAAINAISLSLLVSHIPLRATIAAICHTIQNTMITFAIDVTHPKLFMKKQKTAYSNEPSIFSIYTGQQCQIVGIGGVDKTSDNCDEHPPPVGIPVEKLLQVIQMPTSLHNNNNNNSDESSKKTSYGGDCGGGDPGDGNNIYKQTLNVLDAMVSQIISSSHIY
;
A
#
# COMPACT_ATOMS: atom_id res chain seq x y z
N MET A 1 -1.05 -17.41 -5.30
CA MET A 1 -1.84 -16.97 -6.46
C MET A 1 -2.80 -15.92 -5.95
N LEU A 2 -2.89 -14.74 -6.58
CA LEU A 2 -4.10 -13.95 -6.44
C LEU A 2 -5.23 -14.86 -6.93
N ASN A 3 -6.18 -15.21 -6.06
CA ASN A 3 -7.30 -16.03 -6.48
C ASN A 3 -8.06 -15.29 -7.60
N ASP A 4 -8.52 -16.04 -8.60
CA ASP A 4 -9.21 -15.66 -9.87
C ASP A 4 -10.50 -14.83 -9.72
N SER A 5 -10.64 -13.97 -8.71
CA SER A 5 -11.83 -13.14 -8.51
C SER A 5 -11.55 -11.74 -7.95
N VAL A 6 -10.29 -11.30 -7.90
CA VAL A 6 -9.99 -9.88 -7.69
C VAL A 6 -9.66 -9.28 -9.04
N ASN A 7 -10.64 -8.61 -9.64
CA ASN A 7 -10.44 -7.85 -10.87
C ASN A 7 -9.48 -6.69 -10.55
N LEU A 8 -8.20 -6.89 -10.89
CA LEU A 8 -7.17 -5.89 -10.78
C LEU A 8 -7.02 -5.21 -12.14
N PHE A 9 -7.32 -3.93 -12.18
CA PHE A 9 -7.12 -3.10 -13.36
C PHE A 9 -6.06 -2.05 -13.06
N ILE A 10 -5.06 -1.98 -13.93
CA ILE A 10 -3.94 -1.06 -13.83
C ILE A 10 -3.78 -0.41 -15.19
N GLU A 11 -3.66 0.92 -15.20
CA GLU A 11 -3.37 1.69 -16.40
C GLU A 11 -2.35 2.77 -16.05
N THR A 12 -1.45 3.10 -16.98
CA THR A 12 -0.40 4.10 -16.80
C THR A 12 -0.52 5.18 -17.86
N ASN A 13 -0.06 6.39 -17.56
CA ASN A 13 -0.12 7.57 -18.45
C ASN A 13 -1.55 7.95 -18.85
N THR A 14 -2.49 7.88 -17.91
CA THR A 14 -3.91 8.23 -18.10
C THR A 14 -4.14 9.74 -18.20
N ASP A 15 -3.24 10.55 -17.64
CA ASP A 15 -3.21 12.00 -17.78
C ASP A 15 -2.06 12.42 -18.69
N CYS A 16 -2.39 13.01 -19.85
CA CYS A 16 -1.45 13.43 -20.87
C CYS A 16 -0.65 14.70 -20.51
N ASN A 17 -1.08 15.47 -19.51
CA ASN A 17 -0.35 16.65 -19.06
C ASN A 17 0.56 16.36 -17.87
N ALA A 18 0.41 15.19 -17.24
CA ALA A 18 1.24 14.78 -16.11
C ALA A 18 2.57 14.21 -16.61
N THR A 19 3.64 14.43 -15.84
CA THR A 19 4.94 13.79 -16.08
C THR A 19 4.83 12.27 -15.94
N GLY A 20 3.99 11.81 -15.00
CA GLY A 20 3.59 10.41 -14.90
C GLY A 20 2.25 10.30 -14.20
N SER A 21 1.44 9.36 -14.65
CA SER A 21 0.13 9.10 -14.06
C SER A 21 -0.17 7.61 -14.06
N ALA A 22 -1.01 7.19 -13.12
CA ALA A 22 -1.46 5.81 -13.05
C ALA A 22 -2.86 5.72 -12.44
N THR A 23 -3.63 4.77 -12.95
CA THR A 23 -4.93 4.36 -12.41
C THR A 23 -4.80 2.96 -11.85
N TRP A 24 -5.33 2.79 -10.65
CA TRP A 24 -5.34 1.52 -9.93
C TRP A 24 -6.75 1.23 -9.45
N ASP A 25 -7.32 0.11 -9.90
CA ASP A 25 -8.59 -0.41 -9.43
C ASP A 25 -8.42 -1.83 -8.94
N CYS A 26 -8.69 -2.05 -7.66
CA CYS A 26 -8.62 -3.36 -7.05
C CYS A 26 -9.72 -3.52 -6.01
N ALA A 27 -10.52 -4.57 -6.15
CA ALA A 27 -11.57 -4.92 -5.21
C ALA A 27 -12.56 -3.77 -4.90
N GLY A 28 -12.89 -2.94 -5.89
CA GLY A 28 -13.82 -1.82 -5.75
C GLY A 28 -13.20 -0.53 -5.19
N HIS A 29 -11.88 -0.51 -4.97
CA HIS A 29 -11.11 0.67 -4.63
C HIS A 29 -10.38 1.16 -5.88
N HIS A 30 -10.93 2.22 -6.48
CA HIS A 30 -10.44 2.80 -7.72
C HIS A 30 -9.88 4.18 -7.44
N VAL A 31 -8.62 4.39 -7.78
CA VAL A 31 -7.93 5.66 -7.62
C VAL A 31 -7.09 5.98 -8.86
N THR A 32 -6.96 7.26 -9.15
CA THR A 32 -6.07 7.77 -10.19
C THR A 32 -5.14 8.79 -9.57
N PHE A 33 -3.84 8.67 -9.84
CA PHE A 33 -2.84 9.60 -9.36
C PHE A 33 -2.04 10.17 -10.52
N SER A 34 -1.84 11.49 -10.50
CA SER A 34 -1.04 12.23 -11.47
C SER A 34 0.07 13.00 -10.76
N MET A 35 1.30 12.85 -11.23
CA MET A 35 2.47 13.60 -10.79
C MET A 35 2.85 14.62 -11.86
N TYR A 36 2.96 15.89 -11.46
CA TYR A 36 3.44 16.99 -12.29
C TYR A 36 4.76 17.50 -11.73
N GLY A 37 5.69 17.81 -12.62
CA GLY A 37 7.00 18.35 -12.29
C GLY A 37 8.17 17.48 -12.75
N PRO A 38 9.41 17.95 -12.55
CA PRO A 38 9.77 19.11 -11.72
C PRO A 38 9.39 20.45 -12.37
N GLU A 39 8.57 21.24 -11.68
CA GLU A 39 8.23 22.63 -12.07
C GLU A 39 9.07 23.63 -11.28
N GLU A 40 9.26 24.84 -11.78
CA GLU A 40 9.91 25.92 -11.03
C GLU A 40 9.03 26.33 -9.84
N ALA A 41 9.58 26.30 -8.64
CA ALA A 41 8.84 26.68 -7.44
C ALA A 41 8.57 28.19 -7.45
N LYS A 42 7.40 28.59 -6.95
CA LYS A 42 7.11 30.00 -6.68
C LYS A 42 8.03 30.49 -5.56
N ILE A 43 8.41 31.77 -5.59
CA ILE A 43 9.28 32.41 -4.58
C ILE A 43 8.83 32.14 -3.14
N THR A 44 7.52 31.98 -2.89
CA THR A 44 6.96 31.69 -1.56
C THR A 44 7.21 30.26 -1.08
N ASP A 45 7.30 29.32 -2.02
CA ASP A 45 7.38 27.87 -1.77
C ASP A 45 8.77 27.33 -2.16
N GLU A 46 9.68 28.21 -2.57
CA GLU A 46 11.00 27.84 -3.07
C GLU A 46 11.92 27.43 -1.92
N LEU A 47 12.49 26.22 -2.03
CA LEU A 47 13.57 25.77 -1.17
C LEU A 47 14.86 25.69 -1.97
N THR A 48 15.90 26.38 -1.51
CA THR A 48 17.17 26.49 -2.24
C THR A 48 17.97 25.20 -2.26
N HIS A 49 17.72 24.28 -1.32
CA HIS A 49 18.49 23.05 -1.11
C HIS A 49 17.75 21.77 -1.46
N ARG A 50 16.46 21.85 -1.83
CA ARG A 50 15.63 20.69 -2.21
C ARG A 50 14.35 21.11 -2.93
N ALA A 51 13.66 20.16 -3.53
CA ALA A 51 12.31 20.36 -4.05
C ALA A 51 11.26 20.41 -2.94
N THR A 52 10.16 21.10 -3.21
CA THR A 52 8.93 20.97 -2.44
C THR A 52 8.00 19.94 -3.06
N VAL A 53 7.24 19.23 -2.22
CA VAL A 53 6.22 18.28 -2.65
C VAL A 53 4.88 18.77 -2.10
N ASP A 54 3.88 18.78 -2.96
CA ASP A 54 2.52 19.22 -2.65
C ASP A 54 1.53 18.20 -3.19
N VAL A 55 0.74 17.60 -2.32
CA VAL A 55 -0.19 16.52 -2.67
C VAL A 55 -1.60 16.96 -2.34
N THR A 56 -2.49 16.88 -3.32
CA THR A 56 -3.92 17.16 -3.14
C THR A 56 -4.72 15.88 -3.34
N VAL A 57 -5.66 15.62 -2.43
CA VAL A 57 -6.58 14.48 -2.48
C VAL A 57 -7.98 15.00 -2.77
N THR A 58 -8.54 14.54 -3.88
CA THR A 58 -9.93 14.80 -4.27
C THR A 58 -10.78 13.58 -3.94
N PRO A 59 -11.81 13.72 -3.08
CA PRO A 59 -12.68 12.61 -2.73
C PRO A 59 -13.60 12.23 -3.90
N ARG A 60 -14.19 11.03 -3.82
CA ARG A 60 -15.15 10.54 -4.81
C ARG A 60 -16.35 11.45 -5.00
N ALA A 61 -16.88 12.01 -3.92
CA ALA A 61 -18.04 12.87 -3.95
C ALA A 61 -17.97 13.89 -2.82
N GLY A 62 -18.56 15.06 -3.05
CA GLY A 62 -18.61 16.14 -2.08
C GLY A 62 -17.35 17.01 -2.07
N LEU A 63 -17.24 17.82 -1.02
CA LEU A 63 -16.11 18.73 -0.81
C LEU A 63 -15.02 18.03 0.01
N ARG A 64 -13.77 18.46 -0.20
CA ARG A 64 -12.61 18.04 0.59
C ARG A 64 -12.88 18.27 2.09
N THR A 65 -12.73 17.24 2.89
CA THR A 65 -12.90 17.26 4.35
C THR A 65 -11.57 17.07 5.06
N SER A 66 -11.59 17.05 6.39
CA SER A 66 -10.41 16.76 7.21
C SER A 66 -9.80 15.37 6.93
N LYS A 67 -10.61 14.40 6.45
CA LYS A 67 -10.13 13.05 6.13
C LYS A 67 -9.15 13.07 4.96
N GLU A 68 -9.47 13.83 3.91
CA GLU A 68 -8.58 14.03 2.76
C GLU A 68 -7.35 14.84 3.17
N ALA A 69 -7.50 15.86 4.02
CA ALA A 69 -6.38 16.64 4.52
C ALA A 69 -5.37 15.79 5.33
N GLU A 70 -5.84 14.86 6.16
CA GLU A 70 -4.97 13.91 6.86
C GLU A 70 -4.24 12.99 5.89
N LEU A 71 -4.95 12.47 4.88
CA LEU A 71 -4.34 11.62 3.87
C LEU A 71 -3.29 12.37 3.04
N GLU A 72 -3.52 13.65 2.71
CA GLU A 72 -2.55 14.50 2.02
C GLU A 72 -1.26 14.66 2.83
N VAL A 73 -1.35 14.93 4.14
CA VAL A 73 -0.16 15.05 5.00
C VAL A 73 0.64 13.75 5.01
N TYR A 74 -0.06 12.61 5.11
CA TYR A 74 0.56 11.29 5.04
C TYR A 74 1.24 11.04 3.68
N LEU A 75 0.54 11.28 2.58
CA LEU A 75 1.05 11.04 1.23
C LEU A 75 2.16 12.01 0.83
N ASN A 76 2.11 13.25 1.30
CA ASN A 76 3.17 14.23 1.08
C ASN A 76 4.48 13.74 1.75
N SER A 77 4.38 13.35 3.03
CA SER A 77 5.51 12.76 3.77
C SER A 77 6.02 11.44 3.17
N LEU A 78 5.15 10.69 2.49
CA LEU A 78 5.51 9.47 1.77
C LEU A 78 6.30 9.81 0.49
N ILE A 79 5.77 10.68 -0.35
CA ILE A 79 6.35 11.04 -1.66
C ILE A 79 7.66 11.80 -1.49
N GLU A 80 7.75 12.73 -0.52
CA GLU A 80 9.01 13.44 -0.21
C GLU A 80 10.14 12.47 0.17
N ARG A 81 9.81 11.33 0.81
CA ARG A 81 10.80 10.29 1.12
C ARG A 81 11.13 9.38 -0.07
N LEU A 82 10.21 9.23 -1.02
CA LEU A 82 10.39 8.39 -2.21
C LEU A 82 11.25 9.07 -3.26
N ILE A 83 11.00 10.35 -3.53
CA ILE A 83 11.75 11.13 -4.52
C ILE A 83 13.08 11.57 -3.92
N ASP A 84 14.17 11.57 -4.70
CA ASP A 84 15.40 12.25 -4.28
C ASP A 84 15.27 13.77 -4.44
N VAL A 85 14.52 14.39 -3.53
CA VAL A 85 14.19 15.83 -3.57
C VAL A 85 15.42 16.74 -3.54
N LYS A 86 16.59 16.24 -3.12
CA LYS A 86 17.83 17.04 -3.06
C LYS A 86 18.45 17.28 -4.43
N ASP A 87 18.14 16.42 -5.40
CA ASP A 87 18.64 16.55 -6.78
C ASP A 87 17.90 17.64 -7.57
N PHE A 88 16.81 18.19 -7.00
CA PHE A 88 15.93 19.18 -7.63
C PHE A 88 15.79 20.45 -6.77
N PRO A 89 16.86 21.23 -6.55
CA PRO A 89 16.76 22.49 -5.81
C PRO A 89 15.83 23.46 -6.53
N ARG A 90 15.03 24.23 -5.76
CA ARG A 90 14.10 25.25 -6.28
C ARG A 90 12.98 24.72 -7.17
N CYS A 91 12.76 23.41 -7.16
CA CYS A 91 11.67 22.79 -7.90
C CYS A 91 10.46 22.50 -6.99
N LYS A 92 9.31 22.31 -7.61
CA LYS A 92 8.08 21.83 -6.98
C LYS A 92 7.56 20.60 -7.72
N PHE A 93 7.14 19.59 -6.96
CA PHE A 93 6.38 18.44 -7.43
C PHE A 93 4.94 18.57 -6.94
N ILE A 94 3.99 18.35 -7.85
CA ILE A 94 2.56 18.42 -7.55
C ILE A 94 1.95 17.05 -7.80
N GLY A 95 1.48 16.40 -6.74
CA GLY A 95 0.72 15.15 -6.80
C GLY A 95 -0.78 15.42 -6.69
N ARG A 96 -1.56 14.84 -7.60
CA ARG A 96 -3.03 14.87 -7.51
C ARG A 96 -3.56 13.46 -7.42
N LEU A 97 -4.20 13.13 -6.30
CA LEU A 97 -4.93 11.89 -6.11
C LEU A 97 -6.43 12.13 -6.30
N TYR A 98 -7.04 11.38 -7.20
CA TYR A 98 -8.49 11.31 -7.39
C TYR A 98 -9.00 9.94 -6.93
N ILE A 99 -9.89 9.94 -5.95
CA ILE A 99 -10.57 8.72 -5.52
C ILE A 99 -11.83 8.57 -6.35
N VAL A 100 -11.91 7.55 -7.21
CA VAL A 100 -13.08 7.30 -8.08
C VAL A 100 -14.07 6.37 -7.37
N SER A 101 -13.56 5.35 -6.66
CA SER A 101 -14.34 4.42 -5.86
C SER A 101 -13.60 4.08 -4.56
N GLY A 102 -14.36 3.89 -3.47
CA GLY A 102 -13.84 3.68 -2.12
C GLY A 102 -14.03 4.90 -1.20
N GLN A 103 -13.53 4.76 0.02
CA GLN A 103 -13.52 5.82 1.04
C GLN A 103 -12.08 6.25 1.35
N THR A 104 -11.88 7.54 1.60
CA THR A 104 -10.55 8.15 1.84
C THR A 104 -9.81 7.57 3.03
N ASN A 105 -10.52 7.21 4.10
CA ASN A 105 -9.96 6.65 5.33
C ASN A 105 -9.87 5.11 5.34
N ASP A 106 -10.32 4.45 4.27
CA ASP A 106 -10.22 3.00 4.18
C ASP A 106 -8.78 2.61 3.81
N CYS A 107 -8.20 1.71 4.60
CA CYS A 107 -6.85 1.20 4.40
C CYS A 107 -6.69 0.58 2.99
N ARG A 108 -7.73 -0.06 2.44
CA ARG A 108 -7.69 -0.61 1.08
C ARG A 108 -7.55 0.47 0.01
N THR A 109 -8.28 1.58 0.15
CA THR A 109 -8.14 2.75 -0.74
C THR A 109 -6.75 3.37 -0.62
N VAL A 110 -6.21 3.47 0.60
CA VAL A 110 -4.86 3.99 0.82
C VAL A 110 -3.81 3.06 0.20
N ALA A 111 -3.97 1.74 0.30
CA ALA A 111 -3.08 0.79 -0.37
C ALA A 111 -3.11 0.96 -1.90
N ALA A 112 -4.31 1.11 -2.47
CA ALA A 112 -4.49 1.42 -3.89
C ALA A 112 -3.82 2.75 -4.27
N ALA A 113 -3.96 3.79 -3.45
CA ALA A 113 -3.35 5.10 -3.68
C ALA A 113 -1.82 5.02 -3.68
N ILE A 114 -1.22 4.33 -2.70
CA ILE A 114 0.23 4.14 -2.63
C ILE A 114 0.73 3.36 -3.86
N ASN A 115 0.00 2.34 -4.30
CA ASN A 115 0.35 1.57 -5.49
C ASN A 115 0.28 2.41 -6.76
N ALA A 116 -0.78 3.23 -6.93
CA ALA A 116 -0.90 4.17 -8.03
C ALA A 116 0.23 5.22 -8.02
N ILE A 117 0.57 5.76 -6.84
CA ILE A 117 1.69 6.69 -6.68
C ILE A 117 3.00 6.05 -7.11
N SER A 118 3.30 4.84 -6.62
CA SER A 118 4.55 4.16 -6.98
C SER A 118 4.63 3.93 -8.49
N LEU A 119 3.54 3.48 -9.12
CA LEU A 119 3.48 3.32 -10.58
C LEU A 119 3.69 4.64 -11.32
N SER A 120 2.99 5.70 -10.92
CA SER A 120 3.09 7.03 -11.55
C SER A 120 4.51 7.59 -11.49
N LEU A 121 5.22 7.34 -10.39
CA LEU A 121 6.59 7.79 -10.15
C LEU A 121 7.60 6.94 -10.92
N LEU A 122 7.34 5.64 -11.09
CA LEU A 122 8.17 4.78 -11.93
C LEU A 122 8.09 5.18 -13.40
N VAL A 123 6.91 5.53 -13.90
CA VAL A 123 6.73 5.95 -15.30
C VAL A 123 7.15 7.40 -15.57
N SER A 124 7.26 8.24 -14.53
CA SER A 124 7.66 9.64 -14.66
C SER A 124 9.17 9.84 -14.85
N HIS A 125 9.98 8.78 -14.76
CA HIS A 125 11.45 8.82 -14.87
C HIS A 125 12.14 9.78 -13.87
N ILE A 126 11.47 10.11 -12.77
CA ILE A 126 12.05 10.87 -11.65
C ILE A 126 12.98 9.93 -10.86
N PRO A 127 14.17 10.36 -10.42
CA PRO A 127 15.04 9.54 -9.58
C PRO A 127 14.35 9.27 -8.24
N LEU A 128 14.15 7.97 -7.96
CA LEU A 128 13.53 7.48 -6.73
C LEU A 128 14.58 6.84 -5.83
N ARG A 129 14.44 7.05 -4.53
CA ARG A 129 15.26 6.45 -3.47
C ARG A 129 14.87 5.00 -3.18
N ALA A 130 13.59 4.68 -3.37
CA ALA A 130 13.04 3.35 -3.17
C ALA A 130 11.83 3.15 -4.09
N THR A 131 11.57 1.90 -4.48
CA THR A 131 10.29 1.51 -5.08
C THR A 131 9.44 0.82 -4.01
N ILE A 132 8.17 1.17 -3.90
CA ILE A 132 7.30 0.63 -2.86
C ILE A 132 6.09 -0.07 -3.46
N ALA A 133 5.62 -1.11 -2.77
CA ALA A 133 4.33 -1.72 -3.04
C ALA A 133 3.57 -1.86 -1.72
N ALA A 134 2.29 -1.50 -1.77
CA ALA A 134 1.41 -1.49 -0.61
C ALA A 134 0.39 -2.62 -0.66
N ILE A 135 0.17 -3.20 0.51
CA ILE A 135 -0.88 -4.19 0.74
C ILE A 135 -1.70 -3.80 1.97
N CYS A 136 -2.95 -4.25 2.00
CA CYS A 136 -3.81 -4.08 3.16
C CYS A 136 -3.98 -5.43 3.85
N HIS A 137 -3.69 -5.49 5.14
CA HIS A 137 -3.75 -6.70 5.95
C HIS A 137 -4.58 -6.47 7.21
N THR A 138 -5.36 -7.47 7.62
CA THR A 138 -6.19 -7.39 8.82
C THR A 138 -5.45 -8.00 10.00
N ILE A 139 -5.23 -7.22 11.06
CA ILE A 139 -4.69 -7.71 12.34
C ILE A 139 -5.78 -7.58 13.39
N GLN A 140 -6.28 -8.70 13.90
CA GLN A 140 -7.26 -8.76 15.00
C GLN A 140 -8.43 -7.79 14.83
N ASN A 141 -9.03 -7.77 13.63
CA ASN A 141 -10.17 -6.91 13.29
C ASN A 141 -9.84 -5.44 12.96
N THR A 142 -8.57 -5.05 12.99
CA THR A 142 -8.11 -3.74 12.49
C THR A 142 -7.45 -3.92 11.12
N MET A 143 -7.88 -3.13 10.14
CA MET A 143 -7.20 -3.06 8.84
C MET A 143 -5.98 -2.16 8.95
N ILE A 144 -4.86 -2.60 8.38
CA ILE A 144 -3.62 -1.84 8.33
C ILE A 144 -3.07 -1.94 6.91
N THR A 145 -2.57 -0.82 6.41
CA THR A 145 -1.84 -0.78 5.15
C THR A 145 -0.34 -0.74 5.41
N PHE A 146 0.37 -1.68 4.79
CA PHE A 146 1.82 -1.78 4.83
C PHE A 146 2.35 -1.38 3.46
N ALA A 147 3.14 -0.32 3.38
CA ALA A 147 3.98 -0.05 2.23
C ALA A 147 5.36 -0.66 2.47
N ILE A 148 5.78 -1.54 1.57
CA ILE A 148 7.03 -2.28 1.68
C ILE A 148 7.95 -1.79 0.57
N ASP A 149 9.19 -1.45 0.93
CA ASP A 149 10.27 -1.15 0.00
C ASP A 149 10.71 -2.44 -0.69
N VAL A 150 10.41 -2.55 -1.98
CA VAL A 150 10.77 -3.72 -2.78
C VAL A 150 12.21 -3.66 -3.28
N THR A 151 12.84 -2.47 -3.34
CA THR A 151 14.24 -2.31 -3.75
C THR A 151 15.24 -2.75 -2.67
N HIS A 152 14.77 -2.99 -1.45
CA HIS A 152 15.63 -3.40 -0.35
C HIS A 152 16.36 -4.73 -0.68
N PRO A 153 17.71 -4.78 -0.64
CA PRO A 153 18.51 -5.91 -1.13
C PRO A 153 18.15 -7.27 -0.49
N LYS A 154 17.63 -7.25 0.74
CA LYS A 154 17.22 -8.46 1.48
C LYS A 154 16.02 -9.19 0.87
N LEU A 155 15.17 -8.53 0.06
CA LEU A 155 14.02 -9.19 -0.59
C LEU A 155 14.44 -10.01 -1.82
N PHE A 156 15.55 -9.65 -2.47
CA PHE A 156 16.07 -10.34 -3.66
C PHE A 156 17.10 -11.43 -3.35
N MET A 157 17.80 -11.34 -2.22
CA MET A 157 18.82 -12.32 -1.83
C MET A 157 18.20 -13.62 -1.29
N LYS A 158 17.70 -14.47 -2.18
CA LYS A 158 17.54 -15.91 -1.88
C LYS A 158 18.95 -16.48 -1.63
N LYS A 159 19.28 -16.79 -0.37
CA LYS A 159 20.49 -17.53 0.08
C LYS A 159 21.78 -16.71 0.29
N GLN A 160 21.79 -15.75 1.22
CA GLN A 160 23.03 -15.56 1.99
C GLN A 160 22.77 -15.62 3.49
N LYS A 161 23.45 -16.59 4.08
CA LYS A 161 23.50 -16.95 5.50
C LYS A 161 24.39 -15.92 6.21
N THR A 162 23.99 -14.66 6.26
CA THR A 162 24.73 -13.61 6.97
C THR A 162 23.85 -12.99 8.05
N ALA A 163 24.32 -13.13 9.28
CA ALA A 163 23.65 -12.79 10.53
C ALA A 163 23.54 -11.27 10.77
N TYR A 164 22.77 -10.56 9.95
CA TYR A 164 22.52 -9.13 10.13
C TYR A 164 21.02 -8.78 10.09
N SER A 165 20.50 -8.53 11.29
CA SER A 165 19.23 -7.87 11.67
C SER A 165 17.96 -8.29 10.91
N ASN A 166 17.01 -8.88 11.65
CA ASN A 166 15.61 -9.12 11.26
C ASN A 166 14.82 -7.79 11.11
N GLU A 167 15.44 -6.75 10.58
CA GLU A 167 14.78 -5.47 10.33
C GLU A 167 13.86 -5.57 9.11
N PRO A 168 12.60 -5.15 9.25
CA PRO A 168 11.61 -5.26 8.20
C PRO A 168 11.82 -4.21 7.11
N SER A 169 11.59 -4.58 5.85
CA SER A 169 11.65 -3.67 4.69
C SER A 169 10.42 -2.74 4.58
N ILE A 170 9.82 -2.36 5.71
CA ILE A 170 8.60 -1.55 5.74
C ILE A 170 8.96 -0.09 5.57
N PHE A 171 8.43 0.52 4.51
CA PHE A 171 8.64 1.91 4.16
C PHE A 171 7.67 2.85 4.88
N SER A 172 6.41 2.43 5.05
CA SER A 172 5.42 3.14 5.86
C SER A 172 4.30 2.19 6.31
N ILE A 173 3.63 2.60 7.38
CA ILE A 173 2.42 1.95 7.88
C ILE A 173 1.33 3.01 7.91
N TYR A 174 0.13 2.66 7.46
CA TYR A 174 -1.05 3.47 7.63
C TYR A 174 -2.10 2.66 8.39
N THR A 175 -2.48 3.17 9.55
CA THR A 175 -3.62 2.70 10.33
C THR A 175 -4.70 3.77 10.17
N GLY A 176 -5.75 3.49 9.41
CA GLY A 176 -6.83 4.47 9.23
C GLY A 176 -7.42 4.91 10.56
N GLN A 177 -7.96 6.13 10.63
CA GLN A 177 -8.75 6.53 11.79
C GLN A 177 -10.03 5.68 11.85
N GLN A 178 -10.23 4.99 12.97
CA GLN A 178 -11.53 4.41 13.31
C GLN A 178 -12.53 5.55 13.43
N CYS A 179 -13.40 5.69 12.42
CA CYS A 179 -14.57 6.55 12.55
C CYS A 179 -15.42 5.96 13.67
N GLN A 180 -15.50 6.64 14.81
CA GLN A 180 -16.51 6.35 15.81
C GLN A 180 -17.87 6.40 15.12
N ILE A 181 -18.65 5.33 15.23
CA ILE A 181 -20.05 5.36 14.87
C ILE A 181 -20.74 6.17 15.97
N VAL A 182 -21.02 7.45 15.71
CA VAL A 182 -22.04 8.16 16.47
C VAL A 182 -23.37 7.51 16.09
N GLY A 183 -23.97 6.80 17.04
CA GLY A 183 -25.24 6.11 16.85
C GLY A 183 -26.33 7.08 16.38
N ILE A 184 -26.97 6.77 15.26
CA ILE A 184 -28.22 7.40 14.84
C ILE A 184 -29.36 6.57 15.47
N GLY A 185 -30.09 7.15 16.41
CA GLY A 185 -31.39 6.60 16.83
C GLY A 185 -31.90 7.06 18.21
N GLY A 186 -32.91 7.94 18.19
CA GLY A 186 -34.08 7.85 19.09
C GLY A 186 -33.96 8.46 20.50
N VAL A 187 -34.84 9.42 20.76
CA VAL A 187 -35.15 10.02 22.07
C VAL A 187 -35.60 8.95 23.08
N ASP A 188 -35.00 8.91 24.27
CA ASP A 188 -35.71 8.82 25.55
C ASP A 188 -34.81 9.17 26.75
N LYS A 189 -35.42 9.79 27.76
CA LYS A 189 -34.76 10.42 28.92
C LYS A 189 -34.35 9.42 30.02
N THR A 190 -33.43 9.90 30.86
CA THR A 190 -33.12 9.51 32.25
C THR A 190 -32.43 8.16 32.51
N SER A 191 -31.12 8.19 32.77
CA SER A 191 -30.53 7.96 34.11
C SER A 191 -29.00 7.87 34.01
N ASP A 192 -28.35 8.42 35.03
CA ASP A 192 -26.91 8.56 35.19
C ASP A 192 -26.16 7.23 35.13
N ASN A 193 -25.12 7.16 34.29
CA ASN A 193 -23.85 6.48 34.57
C ASN A 193 -22.87 6.82 33.44
N CYS A 194 -22.09 7.88 33.66
CA CYS A 194 -20.98 8.27 32.82
C CYS A 194 -19.80 7.38 33.19
N ASP A 195 -19.50 6.34 32.41
CA ASP A 195 -18.17 5.70 32.30
C ASP A 195 -18.25 4.46 31.40
N GLU A 196 -18.43 4.64 30.09
CA GLU A 196 -18.02 3.62 29.11
C GLU A 196 -17.26 4.30 27.97
N HIS A 197 -15.97 4.57 28.23
CA HIS A 197 -15.01 4.73 27.16
C HIS A 197 -14.90 3.39 26.41
N PRO A 198 -15.17 3.32 25.09
CA PRO A 198 -14.87 2.11 24.33
C PRO A 198 -13.35 1.87 24.40
N PRO A 199 -12.91 0.60 24.56
CA PRO A 199 -11.51 0.31 24.78
C PRO A 199 -10.67 0.79 23.59
N PRO A 200 -9.49 1.39 23.81
CA PRO A 200 -8.58 1.69 22.73
C PRO A 200 -8.24 0.37 22.04
N VAL A 201 -8.57 0.25 20.76
CA VAL A 201 -8.14 -0.89 19.93
C VAL A 201 -6.66 -0.65 19.60
N GLY A 202 -5.81 -0.74 20.62
CA GLY A 202 -4.37 -0.79 20.47
C GLY A 202 -4.03 -2.16 19.93
N ILE A 203 -3.45 -2.21 18.72
CA ILE A 203 -2.86 -3.43 18.22
C ILE A 203 -1.69 -3.77 19.17
N PRO A 204 -1.68 -4.95 19.81
CA PRO A 204 -0.56 -5.37 20.64
C PRO A 204 0.72 -5.36 19.81
N VAL A 205 1.76 -4.70 20.32
CA VAL A 205 3.04 -4.52 19.60
C VAL A 205 3.63 -5.87 19.22
N GLU A 206 3.42 -6.91 20.03
CA GLU A 206 3.91 -8.26 19.77
C GLU A 206 3.30 -8.85 18.50
N LYS A 207 2.01 -8.60 18.26
CA LYS A 207 1.30 -9.10 17.08
C LYS A 207 1.64 -8.30 15.83
N LEU A 208 1.84 -6.99 15.97
CA LEU A 208 2.37 -6.17 14.90
C LEU A 208 3.78 -6.67 14.51
N LEU A 209 4.65 -6.93 15.49
CA LEU A 209 5.99 -7.46 15.25
C LEU A 209 5.99 -8.85 14.59
N GLN A 210 5.05 -9.74 14.95
CA GLN A 210 4.90 -11.04 14.30
C GLN A 210 4.57 -10.93 12.80
N VAL A 211 3.68 -10.00 12.42
CA VAL A 211 3.33 -9.78 11.00
C VAL A 211 4.48 -9.16 10.22
N ILE A 212 5.26 -8.32 10.89
CA ILE A 212 6.37 -7.58 10.31
C ILE A 212 7.64 -8.45 10.16
N GLN A 213 7.77 -9.53 10.94
CA GLN A 213 8.91 -10.43 10.86
C GLN A 213 9.02 -11.09 9.47
N MET A 214 10.22 -11.00 8.89
CA MET A 214 10.55 -11.69 7.65
C MET A 214 10.43 -13.22 7.83
N PRO A 215 9.95 -13.96 6.82
CA PRO A 215 9.83 -15.41 6.92
C PRO A 215 11.21 -16.03 7.16
N THR A 216 11.38 -16.66 8.32
CA THR A 216 12.55 -17.52 8.56
C THR A 216 12.29 -18.83 7.81
N SER A 217 13.19 -19.20 6.90
CA SER A 217 13.06 -20.45 6.14
C SER A 217 12.94 -21.65 7.09
N LEU A 218 11.92 -22.47 6.87
CA LEU A 218 11.58 -23.71 7.57
C LEU A 218 12.80 -24.55 7.97
N HIS A 219 12.75 -25.06 9.21
CA HIS A 219 13.67 -26.06 9.72
C HIS A 219 13.54 -27.34 8.89
N ASN A 220 14.70 -27.84 8.48
CA ASN A 220 14.92 -29.11 7.81
C ASN A 220 14.44 -30.26 8.70
N ASN A 221 13.46 -31.06 8.26
CA ASN A 221 13.27 -32.39 8.79
C ASN A 221 13.41 -33.40 7.66
N ASN A 222 14.62 -33.95 7.57
CA ASN A 222 14.90 -35.20 6.88
C ASN A 222 13.92 -36.26 7.38
N ASN A 223 13.21 -36.91 6.48
CA ASN A 223 13.05 -38.36 6.53
C ASN A 223 12.76 -38.89 5.12
N ASN A 224 13.65 -39.77 4.68
CA ASN A 224 13.52 -40.58 3.48
C ASN A 224 12.30 -41.49 3.60
N ASN A 225 11.53 -41.65 2.52
CA ASN A 225 11.27 -42.95 1.89
C ASN A 225 10.33 -42.82 0.67
N SER A 226 10.88 -43.26 -0.47
CA SER A 226 10.32 -44.11 -1.53
C SER A 226 8.89 -43.91 -2.08
N ASP A 227 8.86 -43.92 -3.42
CA ASP A 227 7.87 -44.53 -4.33
C ASP A 227 6.86 -43.65 -5.11
N GLU A 228 7.16 -43.58 -6.42
CA GLU A 228 6.30 -43.70 -7.61
C GLU A 228 4.82 -43.29 -7.63
N SER A 229 4.58 -42.31 -8.50
CA SER A 229 3.58 -42.30 -9.58
C SER A 229 2.11 -41.94 -9.28
N SER A 230 1.55 -41.29 -10.30
CA SER A 230 0.15 -41.37 -10.77
C SER A 230 -0.87 -40.33 -10.28
N LYS A 231 -1.17 -39.41 -11.22
CA LYS A 231 -2.44 -38.70 -11.43
C LYS A 231 -3.66 -39.25 -10.67
N LYS A 232 -4.43 -38.36 -10.03
CA LYS A 232 -5.87 -38.19 -10.32
C LYS A 232 -6.48 -36.94 -9.66
N THR A 233 -7.18 -36.22 -10.51
CA THR A 233 -8.28 -35.28 -10.26
C THR A 233 -9.29 -35.78 -9.24
N SER A 234 -9.69 -34.92 -8.31
CA SER A 234 -11.01 -34.96 -7.65
C SER A 234 -11.32 -33.60 -7.06
N TYR A 235 -12.18 -32.84 -7.75
CA TYR A 235 -12.84 -31.66 -7.23
C TYR A 235 -13.88 -32.09 -6.19
N GLY A 236 -13.79 -31.55 -4.98
CA GLY A 236 -14.82 -31.66 -3.96
C GLY A 236 -14.31 -31.18 -2.60
N GLY A 237 -15.08 -30.30 -1.97
CA GLY A 237 -14.96 -30.05 -0.53
C GLY A 237 -14.53 -28.63 -0.15
N ASP A 238 -15.53 -27.77 -0.06
CA ASP A 238 -15.96 -27.07 1.15
C ASP A 238 -14.99 -26.22 1.99
N CYS A 239 -15.60 -25.20 2.57
CA CYS A 239 -15.00 -24.07 3.25
C CYS A 239 -14.77 -24.43 4.71
N GLY A 240 -13.51 -24.50 5.15
CA GLY A 240 -13.18 -24.57 6.58
C GLY A 240 -12.14 -25.63 6.91
N GLY A 241 -10.94 -25.17 7.29
CA GLY A 241 -9.86 -26.03 7.77
C GLY A 241 -8.66 -26.08 6.81
N GLY A 242 -7.94 -24.96 6.71
CA GLY A 242 -6.65 -24.89 6.03
C GLY A 242 -5.58 -24.40 7.01
N ASP A 243 -4.52 -25.20 7.15
CA ASP A 243 -3.29 -24.99 7.92
C ASP A 243 -2.78 -23.52 7.90
N PRO A 244 -2.37 -22.89 9.02
CA PRO A 244 -2.15 -21.44 9.11
C PRO A 244 -0.80 -20.95 8.54
N GLY A 245 -0.14 -21.72 7.68
CA GLY A 245 1.32 -21.62 7.46
C GLY A 245 1.85 -20.75 6.32
N ASP A 246 1.18 -20.58 5.17
CA ASP A 246 1.91 -20.09 3.97
C ASP A 246 1.14 -19.13 3.02
N GLY A 247 -0.12 -18.80 3.34
CA GLY A 247 -0.97 -17.91 2.53
C GLY A 247 -0.97 -16.43 2.94
N ASN A 248 -0.56 -16.11 4.16
CA ASN A 248 -0.82 -14.82 4.81
C ASN A 248 0.41 -13.90 4.94
N ASN A 249 1.51 -14.23 4.29
CA ASN A 249 2.72 -13.44 4.41
C ASN A 249 2.61 -12.14 3.60
N ILE A 250 2.75 -11.00 4.29
CA ILE A 250 2.68 -9.66 3.71
C ILE A 250 3.69 -9.47 2.55
N TYR A 251 4.90 -10.03 2.69
CA TYR A 251 5.97 -9.92 1.69
C TYR A 251 5.63 -10.69 0.41
N LYS A 252 5.02 -11.88 0.52
CA LYS A 252 4.58 -12.68 -0.64
C LYS A 252 3.45 -11.98 -1.40
N GLN A 253 2.53 -11.34 -0.68
CA GLN A 253 1.46 -10.55 -1.29
C GLN A 253 2.01 -9.31 -2.01
N THR A 254 2.94 -8.59 -1.38
CA THR A 254 3.64 -7.45 -1.98
C THR A 254 4.38 -7.84 -3.25
N LEU A 255 5.07 -8.99 -3.28
CA LEU A 255 5.76 -9.46 -4.49
C LEU A 255 4.78 -9.73 -5.64
N ASN A 256 3.58 -10.24 -5.37
CA ASN A 256 2.58 -10.42 -6.42
C ASN A 256 2.04 -9.07 -6.95
N VAL A 257 1.88 -8.07 -6.06
CA VAL A 257 1.50 -6.70 -6.46
C VAL A 257 2.58 -6.09 -7.35
N LEU A 258 3.85 -6.28 -6.98
CA LEU A 258 4.98 -5.83 -7.79
C LEU A 258 5.01 -6.52 -9.16
N ASP A 259 4.79 -7.84 -9.21
CA ASP A 259 4.74 -8.58 -10.47
C ASP A 259 3.65 -8.05 -11.42
N ALA A 260 2.48 -7.69 -10.88
CA ALA A 260 1.42 -7.03 -11.64
C ALA A 260 1.83 -5.63 -12.13
N MET A 261 2.48 -4.82 -11.29
CA MET A 261 3.01 -3.50 -11.68
C MET A 261 4.02 -3.61 -12.83
N VAL A 262 4.99 -4.52 -12.71
CA VAL A 262 6.03 -4.74 -13.72
C VAL A 262 5.42 -5.25 -15.02
N SER A 263 4.48 -6.19 -14.94
CA SER A 263 3.76 -6.72 -16.11
C SER A 263 3.05 -5.61 -16.88
N GLN A 264 2.42 -4.67 -16.18
CA GLN A 264 1.76 -3.52 -16.81
C GLN A 264 2.77 -2.59 -17.50
N ILE A 265 3.88 -2.24 -16.83
CA ILE A 265 4.91 -1.37 -17.42
C ILE A 265 5.48 -1.99 -18.70
N ILE A 266 5.73 -3.30 -18.71
CA ILE A 266 6.20 -4.03 -19.90
C ILE A 266 5.13 -4.05 -21.00
N SER A 267 3.87 -4.27 -20.65
CA SER A 267 2.77 -4.24 -21.64
C SER A 267 2.61 -2.87 -22.28
N SER A 268 2.78 -1.79 -21.52
CA SER A 268 2.67 -0.43 -22.02
C SER A 268 3.88 0.00 -22.87
N SER A 269 5.06 -0.57 -22.64
CA SER A 269 6.27 -0.27 -23.43
C SER A 269 6.33 -1.00 -24.78
N HIS A 270 5.64 -2.14 -24.91
CA HIS A 270 5.57 -2.91 -26.17
C HIS A 270 4.59 -2.36 -27.23
N ILE A 271 3.99 -1.19 -26.99
CA ILE A 271 3.06 -0.53 -27.94
C ILE A 271 3.79 0.45 -28.89
N TYR A 272 5.13 0.53 -28.83
CA TYR A 272 5.95 1.34 -29.75
C TYR A 272 6.85 0.49 -30.65
#